data_AF-A0A8T5YLE3-F1
#
_entry.id   AF-A0A8T5YLE3-F1
#
_cell.length_a   1.000
_cell.length_b   1.000
_cell.length_c   1.000
_cell.angle_alpha   90.00
_cell.angle_beta   90.00
_cell.angle_gamma   90.00
#
_symmetry.space_group_name_H-M   'P 1'
#
loop_
_entity.id
_entity.type
_entity.pdbx_description
1 polymer ?
#
loop_
_entity_poly.entity_id
_entity_poly.type
_entity_poly.pdbx_seq_one_letter_code
_entity_poly.pdbx_strand_id
1 'polypeptide(L)'
;MAYRDQPLGELALSIPRASALFRKYDMDYCCGGKQTLARAAARKELDVEVIEAELAKLAEQPIEKDWRSAPLAEIIDHIIVRYHDRHREQLPELILQATKVERVHADKP
;
A
#
# COMPACT_ATOMS: atom_id res chain seq x y z
N MET A 1 -22.25 3.42 3.59
CA MET A 1 -21.27 4.00 4.53
C MET A 1 -20.34 4.88 3.72
N ALA A 2 -20.03 6.08 4.19
CA ALA A 2 -19.11 6.96 3.47
C ALA A 2 -17.66 6.48 3.73
N TYR A 3 -16.85 6.32 2.67
CA TYR A 3 -15.45 5.89 2.82
C TYR A 3 -14.58 7.01 3.37
N ARG A 4 -14.94 8.28 3.08
CA ARG A 4 -14.24 9.49 3.50
C ARG A 4 -13.98 9.58 5.01
N ASP A 5 -14.85 8.99 5.83
CA ASP A 5 -14.76 9.05 7.30
C ASP A 5 -13.98 7.85 7.88
N GLN A 6 -13.63 6.86 7.07
CA GLN A 6 -12.92 5.66 7.52
C GLN A 6 -11.40 5.89 7.53
N PRO A 7 -10.68 5.26 8.48
CA PRO A 7 -9.21 5.26 8.48
C PRO A 7 -8.63 4.57 7.24
N LEU A 8 -7.55 5.13 6.68
CA LEU A 8 -6.86 4.54 5.52
C LEU A 8 -6.43 3.09 5.76
N GLY A 9 -5.99 2.76 6.97
CA GLY A 9 -5.56 1.40 7.32
C GLY A 9 -6.72 0.40 7.28
N GLU A 10 -7.92 0.82 7.67
CA GLU A 10 -9.11 -0.03 7.60
C GLU A 10 -9.57 -0.24 6.15
N LEU A 11 -9.54 0.82 5.34
CA LEU A 11 -9.85 0.74 3.92
C LEU A 11 -8.84 -0.15 3.17
N ALA A 12 -7.54 -0.06 3.52
CA ALA A 12 -6.48 -0.87 2.91
C ALA A 12 -6.63 -2.37 3.20
N LEU A 13 -7.20 -2.73 4.36
CA LEU A 13 -7.44 -4.12 4.77
C LEU A 13 -8.79 -4.67 4.27
N SER A 14 -9.79 -3.79 4.10
CA SER A 14 -11.16 -4.18 3.75
C SER A 14 -11.47 -4.11 2.26
N ILE A 15 -10.69 -3.39 1.47
CA ILE A 15 -10.92 -3.25 0.02
C ILE A 15 -9.71 -3.80 -0.72
N PRO A 16 -9.87 -4.82 -1.59
CA PRO A 16 -8.76 -5.39 -2.33
C PRO A 16 -8.12 -4.31 -3.20
N ARG A 17 -6.78 -4.29 -3.21
CA ARG A 17 -5.95 -3.35 -3.99
C ARG A 17 -6.08 -1.87 -3.60
N ALA A 18 -6.82 -1.51 -2.54
CA ALA A 18 -6.85 -0.12 -2.05
C ALA A 18 -5.46 0.40 -1.66
N SER A 19 -4.57 -0.47 -1.16
CA SER A 19 -3.16 -0.13 -0.91
C SER A 19 -2.40 0.35 -2.16
N ALA A 20 -2.71 -0.19 -3.34
CA ALA A 20 -2.14 0.28 -4.60
C ALA A 20 -2.71 1.65 -5.00
N LEU A 21 -4.00 1.88 -4.74
CA LEU A 21 -4.65 3.17 -4.97
C LEU A 21 -4.05 4.26 -4.08
N PHE A 22 -3.85 3.98 -2.80
CA PHE A 22 -3.23 4.92 -1.88
C PHE A 22 -1.79 5.24 -2.29
N ARG A 23 -1.01 4.27 -2.78
CA ARG A 23 0.32 4.54 -3.36
C ARG A 23 0.27 5.43 -4.60
N LYS A 24 -0.72 5.27 -5.48
CA LYS A 24 -0.93 6.15 -6.65
C LYS A 24 -1.10 7.62 -6.23
N TYR A 25 -1.76 7.87 -5.11
CA TYR A 25 -1.99 9.21 -4.56
C TYR A 25 -0.98 9.63 -3.48
N ASP A 26 0.07 8.84 -3.26
CA ASP A 26 1.08 9.06 -2.22
C ASP A 26 0.47 9.25 -0.81
N MET A 27 -0.58 8.47 -0.50
CA MET A 27 -1.24 8.44 0.80
C MET A 27 -0.65 7.34 1.68
N ASP A 28 -0.10 7.74 2.84
CA ASP A 28 0.49 6.82 3.80
C ASP A 28 -0.59 6.09 4.63
N TYR A 29 -0.96 4.90 4.18
CA TYR A 29 -1.87 3.99 4.88
C TYR A 29 -1.16 3.07 5.88
N CYS A 30 0.18 3.04 5.89
CA CYS A 30 0.98 2.16 6.74
C CYS A 30 1.22 2.79 8.11
N CYS A 31 1.99 3.89 8.16
CA CYS A 31 2.26 4.62 9.40
C CYS A 31 1.13 5.60 9.71
N GLY A 32 0.59 6.24 8.66
CA GLY A 32 -0.54 7.17 8.73
C GLY A 32 -1.92 6.53 8.76
N GLY A 33 -2.04 5.21 8.88
CA GLY A 33 -3.29 4.45 8.68
C GLY A 33 -4.48 4.85 9.56
N LYS A 34 -4.25 5.56 10.68
CA LYS A 34 -5.32 6.10 11.55
C LYS A 34 -5.97 7.37 11.00
N GLN A 35 -5.36 8.02 10.01
CA GLN A 35 -5.95 9.20 9.36
C GLN A 35 -7.12 8.77 8.50
N THR A 36 -8.18 9.58 8.50
CA THR A 36 -9.33 9.36 7.63
C THR A 36 -8.96 9.63 6.17
N LEU A 37 -9.68 8.99 5.25
CA LEU A 37 -9.52 9.24 3.82
C LEU A 37 -9.72 10.73 3.48
N ALA A 38 -10.72 11.40 4.05
CA ALA A 38 -10.96 12.83 3.85
C ALA A 38 -9.75 13.68 4.26
N ARG A 39 -9.14 13.38 5.41
CA ARG A 39 -7.98 14.12 5.90
C ARG A 39 -6.76 13.91 5.00
N ALA A 40 -6.54 12.67 4.55
CA ALA A 40 -5.43 12.34 3.66
C ALA A 40 -5.59 13.00 2.29
N ALA A 41 -6.80 12.99 1.72
CA ALA A 41 -7.12 13.66 0.46
C ALA A 41 -6.92 15.18 0.56
N ALA A 42 -7.44 15.82 1.62
CA ALA A 42 -7.29 17.25 1.84
C ALA A 42 -5.82 17.69 1.95
N ARG A 43 -4.96 16.92 2.62
CA ARG A 43 -3.52 17.20 2.74
C ARG A 43 -2.76 17.13 1.41
N LYS A 44 -3.30 16.39 0.44
CA LYS A 44 -2.73 16.21 -0.89
C LYS A 44 -3.43 17.06 -1.95
N GLU A 45 -4.39 17.90 -1.55
CA GLU A 45 -5.22 18.72 -2.45
C GLU A 45 -5.95 17.86 -3.50
N LEU A 46 -6.40 16.67 -3.08
CA LEU A 46 -7.10 15.71 -3.93
C LEU A 46 -8.62 15.77 -3.73
N ASP A 47 -9.35 15.51 -4.80
CA ASP A 47 -10.79 15.33 -4.75
C ASP A 47 -11.14 13.98 -4.11
N VAL A 48 -11.71 14.03 -2.90
CA VAL A 48 -12.10 12.83 -2.15
C VAL A 48 -13.19 12.04 -2.88
N GLU A 49 -14.09 12.69 -3.63
CA GLU A 49 -15.19 12.01 -4.32
C GLU A 49 -14.69 11.09 -5.43
N VAL A 50 -13.65 11.52 -6.15
CA VAL A 50 -12.97 10.69 -7.16
C VAL A 50 -12.38 9.44 -6.51
N ILE A 51 -11.74 9.59 -5.35
CA ILE A 51 -11.11 8.46 -4.65
C ILE A 51 -12.17 7.51 -4.08
N GLU A 52 -13.28 8.02 -3.55
CA GLU A 52 -14.40 7.20 -3.10
C GLU A 52 -15.01 6.38 -4.24
N ALA A 53 -15.15 6.96 -5.43
CA ALA A 53 -15.64 6.25 -6.61
C ALA A 53 -14.65 5.16 -7.09
N GLU A 54 -13.34 5.43 -7.05
CA GLU A 54 -12.32 4.42 -7.36
C GLU A 54 -12.32 3.28 -6.31
N LEU A 55 -12.49 3.59 -5.02
CA LEU A 55 -12.60 2.60 -3.94
C LEU A 55 -13.88 1.75 -4.08
N ALA A 56 -15.00 2.36 -4.46
CA ALA A 56 -16.25 1.64 -4.68
C ALA A 56 -16.10 0.56 -5.77
N LYS A 57 -15.45 0.90 -6.89
CA LYS A 57 -15.15 -0.05 -7.97
C LYS A 57 -14.25 -1.19 -7.52
N LEU A 58 -13.26 -0.90 -6.67
CA LEU A 58 -12.39 -1.94 -6.11
C LEU A 58 -13.13 -2.86 -5.14
N ALA A 59 -14.09 -2.30 -4.38
CA ALA A 59 -14.89 -3.06 -3.42
C ALA A 59 -15.88 -4.05 -4.08
N GLU A 60 -16.13 -3.95 -5.38
CA GLU A 60 -16.88 -4.96 -6.14
C GLU A 60 -16.12 -6.29 -6.26
N GLN A 61 -14.78 -6.26 -6.10
CA GLN A 61 -13.97 -7.47 -6.11
C GLN A 61 -14.03 -8.15 -4.73
N PRO A 62 -14.13 -9.49 -4.69
CA PRO A 62 -14.13 -10.20 -3.42
C PRO A 62 -12.76 -10.09 -2.73
N ILE A 63 -12.78 -10.00 -1.40
CA ILE A 63 -11.57 -10.15 -0.59
C ILE A 63 -11.17 -11.63 -0.61
N GLU A 64 -9.96 -11.93 -1.11
CA GLU A 64 -9.45 -13.31 -1.16
C GLU A 64 -9.13 -13.87 0.24
N LYS A 65 -8.57 -13.04 1.12
CA LYS A 65 -8.20 -13.40 2.49
C LYS A 65 -8.31 -12.18 3.39
N ASP A 66 -9.14 -12.28 4.44
CA ASP A 66 -9.23 -11.26 5.47
C ASP A 66 -8.22 -11.55 6.59
N TRP A 67 -7.13 -10.79 6.60
CA TRP A 67 -6.08 -10.89 7.62
C TRP A 67 -6.51 -10.34 8.98
N ARG A 68 -7.61 -9.58 9.07
CA ARG A 68 -8.13 -9.03 10.34
C ARG A 68 -8.72 -10.11 11.24
N SER A 69 -9.17 -11.22 10.64
CA SER A 69 -9.73 -12.38 11.35
C SER A 69 -8.76 -13.56 11.46
N ALA A 70 -7.55 -13.46 10.90
CA ALA A 70 -6.58 -14.54 10.93
C ALA A 70 -5.92 -14.68 12.31
N PRO A 71 -5.54 -15.90 12.75
CA PRO A 71 -4.72 -16.09 13.95
C PRO A 71 -3.38 -15.36 13.85
N LEU A 72 -2.89 -14.84 14.98
CA LEU A 72 -1.63 -14.09 15.01
C LEU A 72 -0.43 -14.92 14.52
N ALA A 73 -0.39 -16.22 14.82
CA ALA A 73 0.67 -17.11 14.34
C ALA A 73 0.71 -17.18 12.80
N GLU A 74 -0.47 -17.30 12.16
CA GLU A 74 -0.57 -17.32 10.70
C GLU A 74 -0.12 -15.99 10.08
N ILE A 75 -0.45 -14.86 10.71
CA ILE A 75 0.00 -13.53 10.29
C ILE A 75 1.53 -13.42 10.40
N ILE A 76 2.12 -13.88 11.50
CA ILE A 76 3.57 -13.86 11.72
C ILE A 76 4.29 -14.67 10.63
N ASP A 77 3.85 -15.91 10.40
CA ASP A 77 4.46 -16.80 9.41
C ASP A 77 4.32 -16.23 8.01
N HIS A 78 3.15 -15.66 7.67
CA HIS A 78 2.93 -14.98 6.41
C HIS A 78 3.89 -13.80 6.23
N ILE A 79 4.07 -12.97 7.27
CA ILE A 79 4.97 -11.81 7.20
C ILE A 79 6.41 -12.23 6.94
N ILE A 80 6.88 -13.28 7.61
CA ILE A 80 8.24 -13.80 7.46
C ILE A 80 8.46 -14.27 6.02
N VAL A 81 7.63 -15.21 5.55
CA VAL A 81 7.84 -15.86 4.25
C VAL A 81 7.54 -14.91 3.09
N ARG A 82 6.43 -14.18 3.14
CA ARG A 82 5.97 -13.35 2.02
C ARG A 82 6.73 -12.03 1.89
N TYR A 83 7.18 -11.44 3.01
CA TYR A 83 7.81 -10.11 3.03
C TYR A 83 9.26 -10.15 3.51
N HIS A 84 9.57 -10.67 4.71
CA HIS A 84 10.95 -10.60 5.23
C HIS A 84 11.95 -11.33 4.32
N ASP A 85 11.69 -12.61 4.01
CA ASP A 85 12.59 -13.40 3.18
C ASP A 85 12.66 -12.84 1.76
N ARG A 86 11.53 -12.39 1.22
CA ARG A 86 11.49 -11.76 -0.09
C ARG A 86 12.29 -10.46 -0.15
N HIS A 87 12.27 -9.63 0.89
CA HIS A 87 13.07 -8.40 0.94
C HIS A 87 14.55 -8.66 1.11
N ARG A 88 14.93 -9.71 1.86
CA ARG A 88 16.33 -10.16 1.98
C ARG A 88 16.92 -10.59 0.62
N GLU A 89 16.08 -11.08 -0.29
CA GLU A 89 16.47 -11.41 -1.67
C GLU A 89 16.47 -10.17 -2.59
N GLN A 90 15.39 -9.38 -2.56
CA GLN A 90 15.20 -8.26 -3.49
C GLN A 90 16.17 -7.11 -3.29
N LEU A 91 16.47 -6.72 -2.04
CA LEU A 91 17.27 -5.54 -1.77
C LEU A 91 18.74 -5.69 -2.23
N PRO A 92 19.44 -6.82 -1.99
CA PRO A 92 20.77 -7.03 -2.55
C PRO A 92 20.82 -6.96 -4.08
N GLU A 93 19.81 -7.50 -4.76
CA GLU A 93 19.71 -7.42 -6.22
C GLU A 93 19.57 -5.97 -6.68
N LEU A 94 18.67 -5.20 -6.04
CA LEU A 94 18.48 -3.77 -6.35
C LEU A 94 19.75 -2.96 -6.11
N ILE A 95 20.52 -3.25 -5.05
CA ILE A 95 21.81 -2.60 -4.78
C ILE A 95 22.81 -2.88 -5.91
N LEU A 96 22.90 -4.13 -6.37
CA LEU A 96 23.79 -4.51 -7.46
C LEU A 96 23.41 -3.80 -8.77
N GLN A 97 22.11 -3.73 -9.06
CA GLN A 97 21.59 -3.03 -10.23
C GLN A 97 21.88 -1.52 -10.16
N ALA A 98 21.58 -0.88 -9.03
CA ALA A 98 21.86 0.54 -8.81
C ALA A 98 23.35 0.86 -8.96
N THR A 99 24.22 0.08 -8.32
CA THR A 99 25.69 0.23 -8.44
C THR A 99 26.15 0.15 -9.89
N LYS A 100 25.58 -0.77 -10.69
CA LYS A 100 25.91 -0.90 -12.10
C LYS A 100 25.43 0.30 -12.91
N VAL A 101 24.23 0.80 -12.63
CA VAL A 101 23.67 1.98 -13.31
C VAL A 101 24.56 3.20 -13.04
N GLU A 102 24.87 3.48 -11.77
CA GLU A 102 25.75 4.58 -11.38
C GLU A 102 27.10 4.50 -12.09
N ARG A 103 27.73 3.33 -12.13
CA ARG A 103 29.02 3.15 -12.79
C ARG A 103 28.98 3.35 -14.32
N VAL A 104 27.94 2.86 -14.99
CA VAL A 104 27.86 2.86 -16.47
C VAL A 104 27.33 4.19 -17.02
N HIS A 105 26.50 4.88 -16.25
CA HIS A 105 25.83 6.11 -16.66
C HIS A 105 26.41 7.39 -16.01
N ALA A 106 27.48 7.29 -15.20
CA ALA A 106 28.12 8.45 -14.56
C ALA A 106 28.43 9.60 -15.54
N ASP A 107 28.89 9.28 -16.74
CA ASP A 107 29.27 10.27 -17.77
C ASP A 107 28.16 10.51 -18.82
N LYS A 108 26.97 9.93 -18.63
CA LYS A 108 25.82 9.99 -19.56
C LYS A 108 24.54 10.34 -18.79
N PRO A 109 24.34 11.62 -18.44
CA PRO A 109 23.17 12.09 -17.71
C PRO A 109 21.86 11.89 -18.48
#